data_AF-A0A1G2S7W5-F1
#
_entry.id   AF-A0A1G2S7W5-F1
#
_cell.length_a   1.000
_cell.length_b   1.000
_cell.length_c   1.000
_cell.angle_alpha   90.00
_cell.angle_beta   90.00
_cell.angle_gamma   90.00
#
_symmetry.space_group_name_H-M   'P 1'
#
loop_
_entity.id
_entity.type
_entity.pdbx_description
1 polymer ?
#
loop_
_entity_poly.entity_id
_entity_poly.type
_entity_poly.pdbx_seq_one_letter_code
_entity_poly.pdbx_strand_id
1 'polypeptide(L)'
;MKNSSTSTFHISGMHCNACVLKIDTELQSVPHISRAESNLKTFTVEVEGEFDNKLPKEIAEELSAVLKKHGYSVSVERPLKNRNLSDFKIAIPIALVFAFGFVLLQKIGMVNMVNTSTVSYGTAFTVGVIASLSTCMAVVGGLVLSMSATFAKEGDKVIPQLLFHVGRLLSFFILGGVIGALGSVFTLSITATFLLNIFIGIIMLIMGINLLDVFHWTKKMQLSMPKFLSRHAFRVSKLNHTLTPFLVGIATFFLPCGFTQSMQLYTLTTGNFLQGGLTMSSFALGTLPVLALISFSSFSIQNSKKAGIFFKTAGLIVVMFALLNLINSLVVIGLIQPVLNF
;
A
#
# COMPACT_ATOMS: atom_id res chain seq x y z
N MET A 1 41.15 -12.13 -26.34
CA MET A 1 39.69 -11.87 -26.30
C MET A 1 39.19 -12.43 -24.98
N LYS A 2 38.78 -11.56 -24.05
CA LYS A 2 38.26 -12.01 -22.75
C LYS A 2 36.88 -12.65 -22.96
N ASN A 3 36.68 -13.84 -22.41
CA ASN A 3 35.52 -14.67 -22.68
C ASN A 3 34.33 -14.17 -21.84
N SER A 4 33.48 -13.32 -22.41
CA SER A 4 32.23 -12.90 -21.79
C SER A 4 31.27 -14.08 -21.76
N SER A 5 30.73 -14.43 -20.59
CA SER A 5 29.74 -15.50 -20.46
C SER A 5 28.41 -14.94 -19.97
N THR A 6 27.34 -15.35 -20.64
CA THR A 6 25.97 -14.97 -20.26
C THR A 6 25.35 -16.07 -19.44
N SER A 7 24.88 -15.75 -18.23
CA SER A 7 24.20 -16.67 -17.33
C SER A 7 22.86 -16.12 -16.88
N THR A 8 21.85 -17.00 -16.81
CA THR A 8 20.53 -16.63 -16.28
C THR A 8 20.37 -17.18 -14.87
N PHE A 9 19.95 -16.32 -13.94
CA PHE A 9 19.67 -16.69 -12.56
C PHE A 9 18.25 -16.33 -12.17
N HIS A 10 17.73 -16.97 -11.12
CA HIS A 10 16.44 -16.64 -10.52
C HIS A 10 16.60 -15.63 -9.38
N ILE A 11 15.67 -14.68 -9.29
CA ILE A 11 15.64 -13.68 -8.22
C ILE A 11 14.44 -13.88 -7.31
N SER A 12 14.70 -13.92 -6.00
CA SER A 12 13.68 -13.80 -4.97
C SER A 12 13.55 -12.37 -4.46
N GLY A 13 12.32 -11.96 -4.13
CA GLY A 13 11.99 -10.64 -3.58
C GLY A 13 11.61 -9.58 -4.61
N MET A 14 11.73 -9.88 -5.92
CA MET A 14 11.29 -8.96 -6.97
C MET A 14 9.76 -8.91 -7.06
N HIS A 15 9.16 -7.74 -6.90
CA HIS A 15 7.69 -7.57 -6.90
C HIS A 15 7.20 -6.36 -7.71
N CYS A 16 8.11 -5.60 -8.34
CA CYS A 16 7.80 -4.31 -8.94
C CYS A 16 8.74 -3.95 -10.09
N ASN A 17 8.31 -3.08 -11.01
CA ASN A 17 9.20 -2.58 -12.07
C ASN A 17 10.37 -1.73 -11.54
N ALA A 18 10.22 -1.09 -10.38
CA ALA A 18 11.33 -0.41 -9.72
C ALA A 18 12.37 -1.39 -9.17
N CYS A 19 11.95 -2.61 -8.84
CA CYS A 19 12.80 -3.68 -8.34
C CYS A 19 13.74 -4.15 -9.47
N VAL A 20 13.24 -4.26 -10.71
CA VAL A 20 14.04 -4.52 -11.91
C VAL A 20 15.15 -3.47 -12.06
N LEU A 21 14.78 -2.18 -12.05
CA LEU A 21 15.76 -1.09 -12.19
C LEU A 21 16.81 -1.08 -11.06
N LYS A 22 16.38 -1.32 -9.82
CA LYS A 22 17.28 -1.38 -8.65
C LYS A 22 18.28 -2.52 -8.80
N ILE A 23 17.81 -3.71 -9.14
CA ILE A 23 18.66 -4.90 -9.33
C ILE A 23 19.63 -4.67 -10.49
N ASP A 24 19.16 -4.21 -11.65
CA ASP A 24 19.99 -3.95 -12.82
C ASP A 24 21.11 -2.95 -12.49
N THR A 25 20.77 -1.86 -11.78
CA THR A 25 21.74 -0.83 -11.39
C THR A 25 22.79 -1.34 -10.40
N GLU A 26 22.37 -2.12 -9.40
CA GLU A 26 23.31 -2.66 -8.39
C GLU A 26 24.22 -3.72 -8.99
N LEU A 27 23.70 -4.59 -9.85
CA LEU A 27 24.51 -5.61 -10.52
C LEU A 27 25.47 -5.01 -11.55
N GLN A 28 25.05 -3.99 -12.30
CA GLN A 28 25.96 -3.25 -13.20
C GLN A 28 27.07 -2.50 -12.48
N SER A 29 26.97 -2.30 -11.16
CA SER A 29 28.04 -1.68 -10.36
C SER A 29 29.14 -2.66 -9.94
N VAL A 30 28.96 -3.97 -10.20
CA VAL A 30 29.95 -5.00 -9.91
C VAL A 30 31.05 -4.97 -10.99
N PRO A 31 32.35 -4.90 -10.63
CA PRO A 31 33.45 -4.64 -11.57
C PRO A 31 33.57 -5.60 -12.77
N HIS A 32 33.06 -6.83 -12.65
CA HIS A 32 33.19 -7.88 -13.66
C HIS A 32 31.90 -8.14 -14.46
N ILE A 33 30.86 -7.33 -14.23
CA ILE A 33 29.57 -7.44 -14.93
C ILE A 33 29.51 -6.35 -16.00
N SER A 34 29.38 -6.76 -17.27
CA SER A 34 29.23 -5.84 -18.40
C SER A 34 27.77 -5.45 -18.63
N ARG A 35 26.83 -6.37 -18.36
CA ARG A 35 25.40 -6.13 -18.50
C ARG A 35 24.61 -6.97 -17.49
N ALA A 36 23.58 -6.37 -16.91
CA ALA A 36 22.57 -7.07 -16.14
C ALA A 36 21.19 -6.60 -16.58
N GLU A 37 20.30 -7.54 -16.90
CA GLU A 37 18.92 -7.25 -17.29
C GLU A 37 17.94 -8.20 -16.58
N SER A 38 17.10 -7.61 -15.73
CA SER A 38 16.13 -8.35 -14.93
C SER A 38 14.75 -8.37 -15.59
N ASN A 39 14.04 -9.48 -15.44
CA ASN A 39 12.71 -9.69 -15.98
C ASN A 39 11.71 -10.04 -14.88
N LEU A 40 10.79 -9.11 -14.60
CA LEU A 40 9.74 -9.26 -13.60
C LEU A 40 8.74 -10.38 -13.92
N LYS A 41 8.53 -10.72 -15.19
CA LYS A 41 7.55 -11.74 -15.58
C LYS A 41 8.07 -13.15 -15.29
N THR A 42 9.37 -13.37 -15.46
CA THR A 42 10.04 -14.67 -15.27
C THR A 42 10.72 -14.77 -13.91
N PHE A 43 10.85 -13.66 -13.17
CA PHE A 43 11.64 -13.57 -11.93
C PHE A 43 13.09 -14.01 -12.15
N THR A 44 13.67 -13.59 -13.28
CA THR A 44 15.05 -13.92 -13.65
C THR A 44 15.88 -12.67 -13.85
N VAL A 45 17.19 -12.82 -13.76
CA VAL A 45 18.17 -11.84 -14.24
C VAL A 45 19.13 -12.53 -15.19
N GLU A 46 19.36 -11.90 -16.33
CA GLU A 46 20.40 -12.27 -17.27
C GLU A 46 21.61 -11.40 -16.98
N VAL A 47 22.74 -12.03 -16.65
CA VAL A 47 23.99 -11.36 -16.30
C VAL A 47 25.05 -11.77 -17.31
N GLU A 48 25.69 -10.77 -17.91
CA GLU A 48 26.81 -10.90 -18.81
C GLU A 48 28.07 -10.35 -18.11
N GLY A 49 29.16 -11.11 -18.12
CA GLY A 49 30.37 -10.72 -17.42
C GLY A 49 31.52 -11.73 -17.54
N GLU A 50 32.65 -11.36 -16.95
CA GLU A 50 33.85 -12.17 -16.85
C GLU A 50 33.85 -12.90 -15.49
N PHE A 51 33.59 -14.21 -15.49
CA PHE A 51 33.40 -14.97 -14.26
C PHE A 51 34.49 -16.02 -13.97
N ASP A 52 35.67 -15.94 -14.61
CA ASP A 52 36.86 -16.76 -14.32
C ASP A 52 36.59 -18.27 -14.04
N ASN A 53 35.68 -18.89 -14.81
CA ASN A 53 35.22 -20.28 -14.64
C ASN A 53 34.56 -20.62 -13.28
N LYS A 54 34.07 -19.62 -12.52
CA LYS A 54 33.27 -19.85 -11.31
C LYS A 54 32.03 -20.69 -11.61
N LEU A 55 31.66 -21.56 -10.67
CA LEU A 55 30.42 -22.33 -10.78
C LEU A 55 29.22 -21.39 -10.71
N PRO A 56 28.10 -21.68 -11.42
CA PRO A 56 26.89 -20.87 -11.34
C PRO A 56 26.37 -20.62 -9.91
N LYS A 57 26.62 -21.57 -8.99
CA LYS A 57 26.28 -21.41 -7.57
C LYS A 57 27.11 -20.33 -6.87
N GLU A 58 28.41 -20.28 -7.14
CA GLU A 58 29.32 -19.29 -6.55
C GLU A 58 29.00 -17.89 -7.08
N ILE A 59 28.70 -17.79 -8.38
CA ILE A 59 28.23 -16.53 -8.99
C ILE A 59 26.93 -16.10 -8.31
N ALA A 60 25.95 -17.00 -8.15
CA ALA A 60 24.69 -16.67 -7.48
C ALA A 60 24.89 -16.21 -6.02
N GLU A 61 25.83 -16.78 -5.28
CA GLU A 61 26.16 -16.36 -3.91
C GLU A 61 26.80 -14.96 -3.86
N GLU A 62 27.71 -14.67 -4.78
CA GLU A 62 28.35 -13.36 -4.91
C GLU A 62 27.32 -12.26 -5.25
N LEU A 63 26.47 -12.50 -6.25
CA LEU A 63 25.39 -11.58 -6.62
C LEU A 63 24.38 -11.43 -5.48
N SER A 64 24.09 -12.52 -4.75
CA SER A 64 23.25 -12.47 -3.56
C SER A 64 23.85 -11.59 -2.48
N ALA A 65 25.16 -11.62 -2.24
CA ALA A 65 25.80 -10.79 -1.23
C ALA A 65 25.61 -9.29 -1.52
N VAL A 66 25.74 -8.89 -2.79
CA VAL A 66 25.50 -7.51 -3.24
C VAL A 66 24.04 -7.10 -3.06
N LEU A 67 23.10 -7.99 -3.34
CA LEU A 67 21.67 -7.67 -3.32
C LEU A 67 20.99 -7.89 -1.96
N LYS A 68 21.61 -8.63 -1.03
CA LYS A 68 21.04 -8.98 0.28
C LYS A 68 20.69 -7.76 1.11
N LYS A 69 21.49 -6.68 1.02
CA LYS A 69 21.20 -5.37 1.66
C LYS A 69 19.85 -4.77 1.23
N HIS A 70 19.39 -5.12 0.02
CA HIS A 70 18.11 -4.68 -0.55
C HIS A 70 16.99 -5.74 -0.43
N GLY A 71 17.25 -6.86 0.26
CA GLY A 71 16.26 -7.92 0.48
C GLY A 71 16.02 -8.84 -0.72
N TYR A 72 16.93 -8.85 -1.71
CA TYR A 72 16.87 -9.81 -2.82
C TYR A 72 17.90 -10.92 -2.64
N SER A 73 17.62 -12.08 -3.24
CA SER A 73 18.57 -13.19 -3.34
C SER A 73 18.55 -13.77 -4.75
N VAL A 74 19.72 -14.24 -5.18
CA VAL A 74 19.95 -14.84 -6.50
C VAL A 74 20.17 -16.34 -6.30
N SER A 75 19.53 -17.17 -7.11
CA SER A 75 19.67 -18.61 -7.06
C SER A 75 19.74 -19.21 -8.46
N VAL A 76 20.47 -20.32 -8.59
CA VAL A 76 20.58 -21.07 -9.85
C VAL A 76 19.27 -21.79 -10.16
N GLU A 77 18.63 -22.35 -9.14
CA GLU A 77 17.33 -23.00 -9.26
C GLU A 77 16.22 -22.04 -8.84
N ARG A 78 15.04 -22.22 -9.44
CA ARG A 78 13.86 -21.46 -9.04
C ARG A 78 13.51 -21.83 -7.60
N PRO A 79 13.55 -20.89 -6.65
CA PRO A 79 13.23 -21.20 -5.28
C PRO A 79 11.76 -21.63 -5.20
N LEU A 80 11.52 -22.84 -4.67
CA LEU A 80 10.18 -23.31 -4.34
C LEU A 80 9.65 -22.44 -3.21
N LYS A 81 8.91 -21.39 -3.56
CA LYS A 81 8.27 -20.53 -2.57
C LYS A 81 7.22 -21.35 -1.83
N ASN A 82 7.58 -21.86 -0.66
CA ASN A 82 6.70 -22.65 0.18
C ASN A 82 5.52 -21.74 0.59
N ARG A 83 4.31 -22.10 0.15
CA ARG A 83 3.10 -21.36 0.52
C ARG A 83 2.92 -21.55 2.02
N ASN A 84 3.24 -20.53 2.82
CA ASN A 84 3.03 -20.60 4.27
C ASN A 84 1.53 -20.44 4.58
N LEU A 85 0.74 -21.43 4.17
CA LEU A 85 -0.71 -21.55 4.42
C LEU A 85 -1.02 -21.68 5.91
N SER A 86 -0.02 -22.05 6.72
CA SER A 86 -0.08 -22.08 8.17
C SER A 86 -0.52 -20.74 8.78
N ASP A 87 -0.11 -19.61 8.20
CA ASP A 87 -0.50 -18.28 8.68
C ASP A 87 -2.01 -18.03 8.56
N PHE A 88 -2.70 -18.67 7.58
CA PHE A 88 -4.15 -18.53 7.43
C PHE A 88 -4.93 -19.11 8.60
N LYS A 89 -4.37 -20.12 9.29
CA LYS A 89 -4.99 -20.71 10.48
C LYS A 89 -5.18 -19.69 11.60
N ILE A 90 -4.33 -18.67 11.65
CA ILE A 90 -4.40 -17.58 12.64
C ILE A 90 -5.08 -16.35 12.04
N ALA A 91 -4.79 -16.04 10.77
CA ALA A 91 -5.32 -14.84 10.13
C ALA A 91 -6.84 -14.87 9.92
N ILE A 92 -7.43 -16.03 9.57
CA ILE A 92 -8.87 -16.17 9.33
C ILE A 92 -9.68 -15.91 10.62
N PRO A 93 -9.39 -16.55 11.77
CA PRO A 93 -10.09 -16.25 13.02
C PRO A 93 -10.04 -14.76 13.40
N ILE A 94 -8.88 -14.12 13.28
CA ILE A 94 -8.74 -12.69 13.58
C ILE A 94 -9.62 -11.84 12.65
N ALA A 95 -9.62 -12.14 11.35
CA ALA A 95 -10.46 -11.44 10.39
C ALA A 95 -11.96 -11.65 10.65
N LEU A 96 -12.37 -12.85 11.06
CA LEU A 96 -13.77 -13.14 11.42
C LEU A 96 -14.20 -12.40 12.69
N VAL A 97 -13.35 -12.37 13.72
CA VAL A 97 -13.60 -11.59 14.95
C VAL A 97 -13.74 -10.11 14.61
N PHE A 98 -12.86 -9.57 13.76
CA PHE A 98 -12.97 -8.20 13.26
C PHE A 98 -14.29 -7.97 12.52
N ALA A 99 -14.64 -8.86 11.57
CA ALA A 99 -15.86 -8.75 10.79
C ALA A 99 -17.12 -8.76 11.67
N PHE A 100 -17.15 -9.66 12.66
CA PHE A 100 -18.23 -9.73 13.65
C PHE A 100 -18.33 -8.44 14.47
N GLY A 101 -17.19 -7.94 14.99
CA GLY A 101 -17.15 -6.67 15.72
C GLY A 101 -17.60 -5.49 14.87
N PHE A 102 -17.19 -5.45 13.60
CA PHE A 102 -17.63 -4.42 12.64
C PHE A 102 -19.15 -4.45 12.41
N VAL A 103 -19.72 -5.63 12.16
CA VAL A 103 -21.18 -5.79 11.99
C VAL A 103 -21.94 -5.43 13.27
N LEU A 104 -21.40 -5.77 14.45
CA LEU A 104 -21.99 -5.40 15.74
C LEU A 104 -22.01 -3.87 15.92
N LEU A 105 -20.89 -3.19 15.63
CA LEU A 105 -20.80 -1.73 15.69
C LEU A 105 -21.78 -1.06 14.72
N GLN A 106 -21.99 -1.63 13.53
CA GLN A 106 -23.00 -1.14 12.59
C GLN A 106 -24.42 -1.32 13.13
N LYS A 107 -24.75 -2.48 13.71
CA LYS A 107 -26.07 -2.72 14.33
C LYS A 107 -26.37 -1.79 15.51
N ILE A 108 -25.36 -1.38 16.26
CA ILE A 108 -25.49 -0.44 17.39
C ILE A 108 -25.68 1.01 16.89
N GLY A 109 -25.55 1.28 15.59
CA GLY A 109 -25.79 2.59 15.00
C GLY A 109 -24.68 3.62 15.24
N MET A 110 -23.54 3.23 15.84
CA MET A 110 -22.37 4.10 15.99
C MET A 110 -21.83 4.59 14.65
N VAL A 111 -21.99 3.78 13.59
CA VAL A 111 -21.59 4.15 12.22
C VAL A 111 -22.60 5.11 11.56
N ASN A 112 -23.86 5.09 12.00
CA ASN A 112 -24.92 5.96 11.46
C ASN A 112 -24.78 7.42 11.93
N MET A 113 -23.89 7.72 12.88
CA MET A 113 -23.52 9.10 13.20
C MET A 113 -22.79 9.81 12.04
N VAL A 114 -22.26 9.05 11.08
CA VAL A 114 -21.63 9.57 9.84
C VAL A 114 -22.68 9.95 8.78
N ASN A 115 -23.88 9.38 8.84
CA ASN A 115 -25.02 9.70 7.96
C ASN A 115 -25.85 10.90 8.44
N THR A 116 -25.37 11.65 9.45
CA THR A 116 -26.00 12.90 9.85
C THR A 116 -25.75 13.96 8.77
N SER A 117 -26.78 14.72 8.43
CA SER A 117 -26.77 15.77 7.38
C SER A 117 -25.73 16.88 7.63
N THR A 118 -25.14 16.93 8.83
CA THR A 118 -24.02 17.82 9.18
C THR A 118 -23.00 17.06 10.02
N VAL A 119 -21.89 16.64 9.41
CA VAL A 119 -20.75 16.05 10.12
C VAL A 119 -19.96 17.19 10.75
N SER A 120 -19.96 17.27 12.09
CA SER A 120 -19.12 18.21 12.83
C SER A 120 -17.64 17.83 12.74
N TYR A 121 -16.73 18.78 12.99
CA TYR A 121 -15.28 18.48 13.06
C TYR A 121 -14.94 17.42 14.13
N GLY A 122 -15.66 17.41 15.25
CA GLY A 122 -15.51 16.39 16.29
C GLY A 122 -15.94 15.00 15.80
N THR A 123 -17.03 14.92 15.02
CA THR A 123 -17.46 13.68 14.37
C THR A 123 -16.41 13.21 13.37
N ALA A 124 -15.88 14.10 12.53
CA ALA A 124 -14.81 13.78 11.58
C ALA A 124 -13.54 13.26 12.27
N PHE A 125 -13.15 13.87 13.39
CA PHE A 125 -12.03 13.41 14.23
C PHE A 125 -12.28 12.00 14.79
N THR A 126 -13.45 11.75 15.38
CA THR A 126 -13.81 10.42 15.92
C THR A 126 -13.83 9.36 14.82
N VAL A 127 -14.37 9.69 13.65
CA VAL A 127 -14.32 8.81 12.47
C VAL A 127 -12.88 8.55 12.06
N GLY A 128 -11.98 9.54 12.15
CA GLY A 128 -10.55 9.36 11.97
C GLY A 128 -9.92 8.37 12.96
N VAL A 129 -10.26 8.46 14.24
CA VAL A 129 -9.80 7.52 15.27
C VAL A 129 -10.26 6.09 14.93
N ILE A 130 -11.56 5.92 14.66
CA ILE A 130 -12.14 4.62 14.28
C ILE A 130 -11.48 4.09 13.00
N ALA A 131 -11.31 4.94 11.98
CA ALA A 131 -10.66 4.58 10.74
C ALA A 131 -9.24 4.06 10.98
N SER A 132 -8.49 4.71 11.88
CA SER A 132 -7.12 4.30 12.23
C SER A 132 -7.03 3.00 13.03
N LEU A 133 -8.13 2.54 13.63
CA LEU A 133 -8.27 1.25 14.31
C LEU A 133 -8.89 0.16 13.43
N SER A 134 -9.23 0.50 12.18
CA SER A 134 -9.93 -0.39 11.23
C SER A 134 -9.01 -0.84 10.08
N THR A 135 -9.57 -1.19 8.93
CA THR A 135 -8.79 -1.59 7.73
C THR A 135 -7.95 -0.51 7.12
N CYS A 136 -8.25 0.76 7.36
CA CYS A 136 -7.39 1.83 6.88
C CYS A 136 -6.01 1.77 7.59
N MET A 137 -5.94 1.16 8.77
CA MET A 137 -4.69 0.76 9.43
C MET A 137 -3.91 -0.29 8.63
N ALA A 138 -4.57 -1.30 8.07
CA ALA A 138 -3.90 -2.38 7.34
C ALA A 138 -3.13 -1.84 6.12
N VAL A 139 -3.73 -0.91 5.37
CA VAL A 139 -3.10 -0.34 4.16
C VAL A 139 -2.12 0.78 4.53
N VAL A 140 -2.55 1.80 5.27
CA VAL A 140 -1.70 2.95 5.60
C VAL A 140 -0.65 2.56 6.65
N GLY A 141 -1.02 1.79 7.68
CA GLY A 141 -0.08 1.28 8.66
C GLY A 141 0.95 0.33 8.05
N GLY A 142 0.57 -0.54 7.11
CA GLY A 142 1.52 -1.37 6.37
C GLY A 142 2.52 -0.55 5.54
N LEU A 143 2.05 0.51 4.89
CA LEU A 143 2.89 1.45 4.13
C LEU A 143 3.87 2.21 5.04
N VAL A 144 3.36 2.73 6.16
CA VAL A 144 4.15 3.41 7.19
C VAL A 144 5.19 2.48 7.78
N LEU A 145 4.83 1.28 8.22
CA LEU A 145 5.75 0.27 8.76
C LEU A 145 6.87 -0.07 7.77
N SER A 146 6.52 -0.29 6.50
CA SER A 146 7.49 -0.59 5.44
C SER A 146 8.48 0.56 5.25
N MET A 147 7.98 1.80 5.20
CA MET A 147 8.80 3.01 5.09
C MET A 147 9.69 3.19 6.33
N SER A 148 9.10 3.17 7.54
CA SER A 148 9.82 3.30 8.80
C SER A 148 11.00 2.35 8.89
N ALA A 149 10.81 1.11 8.48
CA ALA A 149 11.86 0.12 8.54
C ALA A 149 12.96 0.31 7.49
N THR A 150 12.64 0.83 6.30
CA THR A 150 13.65 1.20 5.30
C THR A 150 14.54 2.32 5.82
N PHE A 151 13.95 3.41 6.31
CA PHE A 151 14.71 4.57 6.78
C PHE A 151 15.43 4.31 8.13
N ALA A 152 14.87 3.46 8.99
CA ALA A 152 15.52 3.06 10.24
C ALA A 152 16.88 2.39 10.03
N LYS A 153 17.06 1.64 8.92
CA LYS A 153 18.33 1.00 8.55
C LYS A 153 19.41 2.01 8.16
N GLU A 154 19.00 3.20 7.75
CA GLU A 154 19.88 4.30 7.36
C GLU A 154 20.20 5.25 8.52
N GLY A 155 19.68 4.97 9.72
CA GLY A 155 19.97 5.71 10.94
C GLY A 155 18.98 6.84 11.25
N ASP A 156 18.12 7.23 10.31
CA ASP A 156 17.11 8.28 10.53
C ASP A 156 15.72 7.69 10.79
N LYS A 157 15.26 7.89 12.03
CA LYS A 157 14.06 7.26 12.57
C LYS A 157 12.90 8.23 12.76
N VAL A 158 13.19 9.52 12.81
CA VAL A 158 12.24 10.56 13.27
C VAL A 158 11.83 11.46 12.11
N ILE A 159 12.79 11.97 11.34
CA ILE A 159 12.50 12.91 10.25
C ILE A 159 11.58 12.27 9.19
N PRO A 160 11.78 11.01 8.77
CA PRO A 160 10.89 10.36 7.81
C PRO A 160 9.43 10.27 8.29
N GLN A 161 9.22 9.99 9.59
CA GLN A 161 7.87 9.89 10.15
C GLN A 161 7.20 11.25 10.24
N LEU A 162 7.95 12.27 10.66
CA LEU A 162 7.47 13.64 10.70
C LEU A 162 7.07 14.11 9.30
N LEU A 163 7.93 13.91 8.31
CA LEU A 163 7.68 14.27 6.91
C LEU A 163 6.45 13.57 6.35
N PHE A 164 6.26 12.27 6.65
CA PHE A 164 5.06 11.54 6.26
C PHE A 164 3.78 12.13 6.86
N HIS A 165 3.75 12.39 8.17
CA HIS A 165 2.58 12.92 8.84
C HIS A 165 2.27 14.36 8.42
N VAL A 166 3.29 15.19 8.23
CA VAL A 166 3.14 16.57 7.73
C VAL A 166 2.60 16.56 6.31
N GLY A 167 3.17 15.73 5.41
CA GLY A 167 2.69 15.59 4.04
C GLY A 167 1.23 15.14 3.99
N ARG A 168 0.84 14.22 4.87
CA ARG A 168 -0.56 13.77 5.00
C ARG A 168 -1.49 14.87 5.52
N LEU A 169 -1.13 15.59 6.59
CA LEU A 169 -2.00 16.65 7.12
C LEU A 169 -2.20 17.77 6.10
N LEU A 170 -1.12 18.20 5.44
CA LEU A 170 -1.19 19.23 4.40
C LEU A 170 -2.01 18.78 3.20
N SER A 171 -1.82 17.56 2.71
CA SER A 171 -2.60 17.06 1.57
C SER A 171 -4.08 16.92 1.91
N PHE A 172 -4.42 16.45 3.11
CA PHE A 172 -5.82 16.32 3.53
C PHE A 172 -6.50 17.68 3.65
N PHE A 173 -5.81 18.71 4.16
CA PHE A 173 -6.34 20.07 4.17
C PHE A 173 -6.54 20.62 2.75
N ILE A 174 -5.49 20.59 1.92
CA ILE A 174 -5.50 21.23 0.60
C ILE A 174 -6.45 20.49 -0.34
N LEU A 175 -6.30 19.17 -0.47
CA LEU A 175 -7.12 18.36 -1.39
C LEU A 175 -8.55 18.23 -0.86
N GLY A 176 -8.74 18.16 0.46
CA GLY A 176 -10.07 18.26 1.07
C GLY A 176 -10.75 19.59 0.74
N GLY A 177 -10.02 20.70 0.83
CA GLY A 177 -10.54 22.00 0.45
C GLY A 177 -10.84 22.10 -1.05
N VAL A 178 -9.99 21.55 -1.91
CA VAL A 178 -10.28 21.49 -3.36
C VAL A 178 -11.57 20.71 -3.62
N ILE A 179 -11.74 19.54 -3.01
CA ILE A 179 -12.99 18.77 -3.13
C ILE A 179 -14.19 19.57 -2.60
N GLY A 180 -14.05 20.22 -1.44
CA GLY A 180 -15.12 21.04 -0.87
C GLY A 180 -15.52 22.19 -1.78
N ALA A 181 -14.55 22.88 -2.37
CA ALA A 181 -14.79 23.95 -3.35
C ALA A 181 -15.45 23.42 -4.64
N LEU A 182 -15.03 22.25 -5.13
CA LEU A 182 -15.67 21.62 -6.29
C LEU A 182 -17.14 21.25 -6.01
N GLY A 183 -17.48 21.02 -4.74
CA GLY A 183 -18.86 20.80 -4.28
C GLY A 183 -19.85 21.90 -4.66
N SER A 184 -19.39 23.14 -4.79
CA SER A 184 -20.27 24.27 -5.14
C SER A 184 -20.66 24.31 -6.62
N VAL A 185 -19.94 23.57 -7.47
CA VAL A 185 -20.11 23.52 -8.93
C VAL A 185 -20.42 22.12 -9.45
N PHE A 186 -20.20 21.08 -8.64
CA PHE A 186 -20.29 19.69 -9.07
C PHE A 186 -21.19 18.87 -8.14
N THR A 187 -22.37 18.49 -8.63
CA THR A 187 -23.18 17.42 -8.00
C THR A 187 -22.83 16.10 -8.67
N LEU A 188 -22.34 15.12 -7.91
CA LEU A 188 -22.13 13.77 -8.42
C LEU A 188 -23.47 13.15 -8.79
N SER A 189 -23.64 12.76 -10.06
CA SER A 189 -24.78 11.94 -10.45
C SER A 189 -24.68 10.55 -9.81
N ILE A 190 -25.83 9.90 -9.60
CA ILE A 190 -25.89 8.52 -9.08
C ILE A 190 -25.01 7.59 -9.93
N THR A 191 -25.00 7.77 -11.25
CA THR A 191 -24.16 7.02 -12.19
C THR A 191 -22.67 7.27 -11.98
N ALA A 192 -22.26 8.52 -11.75
CA ALA A 192 -20.86 8.86 -11.49
C ALA A 192 -20.38 8.26 -10.17
N THR A 193 -21.18 8.37 -9.11
CA THR A 193 -20.91 7.76 -7.81
C THR A 193 -20.81 6.23 -7.91
N PHE A 194 -21.71 5.60 -8.69
CA PHE A 194 -21.67 4.16 -8.95
C PHE A 194 -20.38 3.72 -9.65
N LEU A 195 -20.03 4.37 -10.78
CA LEU A 195 -18.83 4.02 -11.54
C LEU A 195 -17.56 4.22 -10.72
N LEU A 196 -17.49 5.31 -9.95
CA LEU A 196 -16.37 5.59 -9.07
C LEU A 196 -16.24 4.53 -7.97
N ASN A 197 -17.34 4.17 -7.30
CA ASN A 197 -17.31 3.16 -6.24
C ASN A 197 -16.96 1.76 -6.77
N ILE A 198 -17.42 1.38 -7.98
CA ILE A 198 -17.01 0.14 -8.64
C ILE A 198 -15.51 0.16 -8.94
N PHE A 199 -15.01 1.23 -9.55
CA PHE A 199 -13.58 1.38 -9.85
C PHE A 199 -12.72 1.25 -8.59
N ILE A 200 -13.12 1.93 -7.51
CA ILE A 200 -12.42 1.87 -6.23
C ILE A 200 -12.52 0.48 -5.60
N GLY A 201 -13.70 -0.15 -5.61
CA GLY A 201 -13.90 -1.50 -5.09
C GLY A 201 -13.00 -2.53 -5.80
N ILE A 202 -12.83 -2.43 -7.12
CA ILE A 202 -11.92 -3.28 -7.89
C ILE A 202 -10.47 -3.07 -7.46
N ILE A 203 -10.01 -1.82 -7.32
CA ILE A 203 -8.64 -1.52 -6.87
C ILE A 203 -8.41 -2.07 -5.46
N MET A 204 -9.35 -1.85 -4.53
CA MET A 204 -9.26 -2.40 -3.17
C MET A 204 -9.19 -3.92 -3.18
N LEU A 205 -9.98 -4.58 -4.03
CA LEU A 205 -9.98 -6.03 -4.15
C LEU A 205 -8.64 -6.55 -4.64
N ILE A 206 -8.06 -5.92 -5.67
CA ILE A 206 -6.73 -6.26 -6.19
C ILE A 206 -5.67 -6.06 -5.09
N MET A 207 -5.71 -4.95 -4.36
CA MET A 207 -4.78 -4.69 -3.26
C MET A 207 -4.91 -5.73 -2.15
N GLY A 208 -6.14 -6.05 -1.72
CA GLY A 208 -6.43 -7.04 -0.70
C GLY A 208 -5.93 -8.44 -1.07
N ILE A 209 -6.18 -8.90 -2.29
CA ILE A 209 -5.71 -10.21 -2.75
C ILE A 209 -4.17 -10.25 -2.83
N ASN A 210 -3.53 -9.15 -3.21
CA ASN A 210 -2.07 -9.08 -3.24
C ASN A 210 -1.44 -9.15 -1.84
N LEU A 211 -2.08 -8.56 -0.83
CA LEU A 211 -1.67 -8.69 0.58
C LEU A 211 -1.73 -10.15 1.09
N LEU A 212 -2.59 -10.99 0.51
CA LEU A 212 -2.69 -12.41 0.86
C LEU A 212 -1.49 -13.24 0.37
N ASP A 213 -0.79 -12.79 -0.68
CA ASP A 213 0.37 -13.46 -1.30
C ASP A 213 0.10 -14.95 -1.69
N VAL A 214 -1.17 -15.32 -1.92
CA VAL A 214 -1.61 -16.69 -2.24
C VAL A 214 -1.51 -16.99 -3.74
N PHE A 215 -1.90 -16.04 -4.58
CA PHE A 215 -2.03 -16.22 -6.02
C PHE A 215 -0.93 -15.45 -6.74
N HIS A 216 0.01 -16.16 -7.37
CA HIS A 216 1.09 -15.52 -8.14
C HIS A 216 0.56 -14.77 -9.38
N TRP A 217 -0.64 -15.10 -9.86
CA TRP A 217 -1.26 -14.43 -11.00
C TRP A 217 -1.75 -13.01 -10.66
N THR A 218 -2.14 -12.72 -9.42
CA THR A 218 -2.58 -11.36 -9.05
C THR A 218 -1.43 -10.34 -8.99
N LYS A 219 -0.18 -10.80 -8.82
CA LYS A 219 1.01 -9.96 -9.02
C LYS A 219 1.17 -9.50 -10.47
N LYS A 220 0.69 -10.29 -11.45
CA LYS A 220 0.65 -9.85 -12.87
C LYS A 220 -0.44 -8.82 -13.13
N MET A 221 -1.50 -8.79 -12.30
CA MET A 221 -2.58 -7.79 -12.35
C MET A 221 -2.29 -6.53 -11.53
N GLN A 222 -1.16 -6.45 -10.81
CA GLN A 222 -0.75 -5.16 -10.27
C GLN A 222 -0.57 -4.20 -11.43
N LEU A 223 -1.17 -3.01 -11.31
CA LEU A 223 -0.92 -1.86 -12.17
C LEU A 223 0.55 -1.49 -12.02
N SER A 224 1.42 -2.22 -12.70
CA SER A 224 2.85 -2.06 -12.60
C SER A 224 3.16 -0.76 -13.32
N MET A 225 3.72 0.21 -12.60
CA MET A 225 4.06 1.50 -13.17
C MET A 225 4.83 1.29 -14.48
N PRO A 226 4.41 1.92 -15.60
CA PRO A 226 5.10 1.77 -16.86
C PRO A 226 6.60 2.04 -16.68
N LYS A 227 7.47 1.31 -17.38
CA LYS A 227 8.93 1.39 -17.20
C LYS A 227 9.48 2.83 -17.26
N PHE A 228 8.83 3.72 -18.03
CA PHE A 228 9.16 5.14 -18.08
C PHE A 228 8.86 5.87 -16.76
N LEU A 229 7.66 5.69 -16.21
CA LEU A 229 7.25 6.30 -14.94
C LEU A 229 8.05 5.70 -13.77
N SER A 230 8.34 4.41 -13.81
CA SER A 230 9.22 3.75 -12.84
C SER A 230 10.65 4.28 -12.91
N ARG A 231 11.20 4.59 -14.09
CA ARG A 231 12.53 5.23 -14.25
C ARG A 231 12.54 6.64 -13.69
N HIS A 232 11.48 7.40 -13.94
CA HIS A 232 11.36 8.75 -13.41
C HIS A 232 11.23 8.73 -11.88
N ALA A 233 10.35 7.88 -11.35
CA ALA A 233 10.19 7.68 -9.90
C ALA A 233 11.48 7.18 -9.24
N PHE A 234 12.24 6.29 -9.89
CA PHE A 234 13.52 5.80 -9.37
C PHE A 234 14.61 6.89 -9.38
N ARG A 235 14.67 7.71 -10.44
CA ARG A 235 15.59 8.85 -10.53
C ARG A 235 15.25 9.93 -9.50
N VAL A 236 13.96 10.22 -9.31
CA VAL A 236 13.49 11.14 -8.26
C VAL A 236 13.75 10.56 -6.88
N SER A 237 13.53 9.26 -6.66
CA SER A 237 13.86 8.58 -5.39
C SER A 237 15.35 8.64 -5.05
N LYS A 238 16.23 8.55 -6.06
CA LYS A 238 17.69 8.69 -5.88
C LYS A 238 18.13 10.13 -5.60
N LEU A 239 17.38 11.12 -6.11
CA LEU A 239 17.65 12.56 -5.90
C LEU A 239 17.00 13.12 -4.63
N ASN A 240 15.89 12.53 -4.18
CA ASN A 240 15.03 13.03 -3.11
C ASN A 240 14.70 11.95 -2.06
N HIS A 241 15.72 11.21 -1.61
CA HIS A 241 15.55 10.22 -0.54
C HIS A 241 14.84 10.83 0.68
N THR A 242 15.19 12.08 1.00
CA THR A 242 14.60 12.87 2.10
C THR A 242 13.13 13.22 1.91
N LEU A 243 12.65 13.53 0.70
CA LEU A 243 11.24 13.92 0.47
C LEU A 243 10.31 12.73 0.21
N THR A 244 10.85 11.53 0.01
CA THR A 244 10.03 10.34 -0.27
C THR A 244 8.95 10.10 0.80
N PRO A 245 9.23 10.21 2.13
CA PRO A 245 8.21 10.06 3.16
C PRO A 245 7.07 11.09 3.05
N PHE A 246 7.41 12.34 2.73
CA PHE A 246 6.44 13.42 2.55
C PHE A 246 5.50 13.14 1.37
N LEU A 247 6.05 12.73 0.22
CA LEU A 247 5.27 12.37 -0.96
C LEU A 247 4.37 11.15 -0.71
N VAL A 248 4.87 10.17 0.04
CA VAL A 248 4.06 9.01 0.48
C VAL A 248 2.91 9.47 1.38
N GLY A 249 3.15 10.42 2.28
CA GLY A 249 2.11 11.08 3.07
C GLY A 249 1.03 11.72 2.21
N ILE A 250 1.41 12.49 1.19
CA ILE A 250 0.47 13.08 0.23
C ILE A 250 -0.37 12.00 -0.47
N ALA A 251 0.29 10.95 -0.96
CA ALA A 251 -0.35 9.86 -1.69
C ALA A 251 -1.43 9.13 -0.86
N THR A 252 -1.37 9.18 0.48
CA THR A 252 -2.37 8.53 1.34
C THR A 252 -3.79 9.09 1.18
N PHE A 253 -3.94 10.32 0.67
CA PHE A 253 -5.25 10.88 0.36
C PHE A 253 -5.98 10.11 -0.75
N PHE A 254 -5.23 9.55 -1.70
CA PHE A 254 -5.77 8.81 -2.83
C PHE A 254 -5.89 7.31 -2.57
N LEU A 255 -5.52 6.85 -1.37
CA LEU A 255 -5.64 5.44 -1.02
C LEU A 255 -7.11 5.08 -0.83
N PRO A 256 -7.59 3.99 -1.47
CA PRO A 256 -8.97 3.62 -1.37
C PRO A 256 -9.26 2.98 0.00
N CYS A 257 -9.68 3.82 0.94
CA CYS A 257 -10.16 3.45 2.27
C CYS A 257 -11.61 3.94 2.41
N GLY A 258 -12.52 3.08 2.85
CA GLY A 258 -13.95 3.42 2.93
C GLY A 258 -14.22 4.66 3.77
N PHE A 259 -13.60 4.79 4.94
CA PHE A 259 -13.75 5.98 5.80
C PHE A 259 -13.22 7.26 5.15
N THR A 260 -12.06 7.22 4.49
CA THR A 260 -11.50 8.37 3.77
C THR A 260 -12.41 8.78 2.62
N GLN A 261 -12.95 7.81 1.87
CA GLN A 261 -13.88 8.07 0.77
C GLN A 261 -15.20 8.66 1.25
N SER A 262 -15.79 8.14 2.33
CA SER A 262 -17.00 8.73 2.92
C SER A 262 -16.77 10.19 3.34
N MET A 263 -15.61 10.50 3.93
CA MET A 263 -15.26 11.87 4.30
C MET A 263 -14.97 12.76 3.09
N GLN A 264 -14.37 12.22 2.01
CA GLN A 264 -14.19 12.95 0.75
C GLN A 264 -15.53 13.25 0.08
N LEU A 265 -16.46 12.29 0.06
CA LEU A 265 -17.81 12.48 -0.46
C LEU A 265 -18.62 13.48 0.38
N TYR A 266 -18.57 13.39 1.71
CA TYR A 266 -19.18 14.41 2.58
C TYR A 266 -18.54 15.79 2.37
N THR A 267 -17.22 15.85 2.22
CA THR A 267 -16.51 17.10 1.95
C THR A 267 -17.02 17.73 0.65
N LEU A 268 -17.30 16.95 -0.39
CA LEU A 268 -17.91 17.45 -1.61
C LEU A 268 -19.29 18.09 -1.37
N THR A 269 -20.07 17.65 -0.37
CA THR A 269 -21.36 18.27 -0.06
C THR A 269 -21.24 19.58 0.73
N THR A 270 -20.05 19.95 1.22
CA THR A 270 -19.85 21.20 1.98
C THR A 270 -19.85 22.45 1.10
N GLY A 271 -19.50 22.34 -0.19
CA GLY A 271 -19.49 23.47 -1.12
C GLY A 271 -18.49 24.59 -0.79
N ASN A 272 -17.56 24.39 0.15
CA ASN A 272 -16.63 25.41 0.60
C ASN A 272 -15.22 24.85 0.84
N PHE A 273 -14.19 25.56 0.35
CA PHE A 273 -12.80 25.15 0.51
C PHE A 273 -12.37 24.99 1.96
N LEU A 274 -12.69 25.98 2.80
CA LEU A 274 -12.24 25.98 4.19
C LEU A 274 -12.96 24.90 5.00
N GLN A 275 -14.27 24.74 4.83
CA GLN A 275 -15.02 23.68 5.51
C GLN A 275 -14.55 22.29 5.08
N GLY A 276 -14.32 22.08 3.78
CA GLY A 276 -13.80 20.81 3.28
C GLY A 276 -12.39 20.50 3.80
N GLY A 277 -11.50 21.50 3.79
CA GLY A 277 -10.14 21.35 4.30
C GLY A 277 -10.10 21.07 5.80
N LEU A 278 -10.91 21.78 6.60
CA LEU A 278 -10.99 21.56 8.05
C LEU A 278 -11.60 20.21 8.40
N THR A 279 -12.61 19.76 7.65
CA THR A 279 -13.22 18.44 7.84
C THR A 279 -12.20 17.32 7.61
N MET A 280 -11.50 17.35 6.47
CA MET A 280 -10.49 16.36 6.15
C MET A 280 -9.27 16.44 7.06
N SER A 281 -8.91 17.63 7.53
CA SER A 281 -7.85 17.81 8.53
C SER A 281 -8.22 17.21 9.88
N SER A 282 -9.46 17.43 10.33
CA SER A 282 -9.97 16.85 11.59
C SER A 282 -9.95 15.33 11.52
N PHE A 283 -10.39 14.76 10.40
CA PHE A 283 -10.26 13.33 10.13
C PHE A 283 -8.81 12.84 10.16
N ALA A 284 -7.89 13.53 9.46
CA ALA A 284 -6.48 13.17 9.44
C ALA A 284 -5.83 13.26 10.83
N LEU A 285 -6.18 14.26 11.63
CA LEU A 285 -5.75 14.39 13.02
C LEU A 285 -6.28 13.25 13.89
N GLY A 286 -7.53 12.82 13.70
CA GLY A 286 -8.09 11.66 14.39
C GLY A 286 -7.29 10.37 14.12
N THR A 287 -6.76 10.23 12.90
CA THR A 287 -5.94 9.06 12.54
C THR A 287 -4.50 9.11 13.05
N LEU A 288 -4.03 10.30 13.46
CA LEU A 288 -2.61 10.55 13.75
C LEU A 288 -2.10 9.78 14.98
N PRO A 289 -2.79 9.72 16.14
CA PRO A 289 -2.26 9.06 17.33
C PRO A 289 -1.89 7.59 17.08
N VAL A 290 -2.78 6.84 16.44
CA VAL A 290 -2.58 5.41 16.16
C VAL A 290 -1.50 5.20 15.11
N LEU A 291 -1.50 6.01 14.04
CA LEU A 291 -0.47 5.89 13.00
C LEU A 291 0.91 6.31 13.49
N ALA A 292 1.00 7.32 14.36
CA ALA A 292 2.24 7.72 15.00
C ALA A 292 2.77 6.60 15.91
N LEU A 293 1.91 6.00 16.74
CA LEU A 293 2.29 4.84 17.56
C LEU A 293 2.87 3.71 16.70
N ILE A 294 2.24 3.38 15.57
CA ILE A 294 2.73 2.35 14.63
C ILE A 294 4.05 2.74 13.97
N SER A 295 4.16 4.01 13.55
CA SER A 295 5.36 4.59 12.92
C SER A 295 6.58 4.41 13.80
N PHE A 296 6.42 4.66 15.10
CA PHE A 296 7.48 4.57 16.11
C PHE A 296 7.57 3.20 16.78
N SER A 297 6.57 2.32 16.69
CA SER A 297 6.66 0.93 17.20
C SER A 297 7.29 -0.05 16.21
N SER A 298 7.44 0.35 14.94
CA SER A 298 7.96 -0.48 13.84
C SER A 298 9.36 -1.05 14.09
N PHE A 299 10.11 -0.53 15.07
CA PHE A 299 11.47 -0.97 15.37
C PHE A 299 11.56 -2.41 15.91
N SER A 300 10.45 -3.03 16.34
CA SER A 300 10.47 -4.40 16.90
C SER A 300 9.79 -5.47 16.05
N ILE A 301 9.01 -5.11 15.02
CA ILE A 301 8.07 -6.06 14.37
C ILE A 301 8.64 -6.73 13.11
N GLN A 302 9.66 -6.17 12.47
CA GLN A 302 10.10 -6.62 11.14
C GLN A 302 10.81 -7.99 11.12
N ASN A 303 11.42 -8.41 12.24
CA ASN A 303 12.02 -9.74 12.37
C ASN A 303 11.09 -10.77 13.05
N SER A 304 9.83 -10.41 13.28
CA SER A 304 8.87 -11.30 13.89
C SER A 304 8.37 -12.32 12.87
N LYS A 305 8.38 -13.60 13.26
CA LYS A 305 7.71 -14.70 12.53
C LYS A 305 6.22 -14.42 12.24
N LYS A 306 5.63 -13.36 12.83
CA LYS A 306 4.21 -12.98 12.71
C LYS A 306 3.90 -11.99 11.57
N ALA A 307 4.90 -11.49 10.84
CA ALA A 307 4.66 -10.56 9.72
C ALA A 307 3.72 -11.15 8.65
N GLY A 308 3.87 -12.44 8.33
CA GLY A 308 2.98 -13.14 7.40
C GLY A 308 1.52 -13.20 7.85
N ILE A 309 1.27 -13.36 9.15
CA ILE A 309 -0.07 -13.34 9.75
C ILE A 309 -0.68 -11.94 9.61
N PHE A 310 0.07 -10.90 9.95
CA PHE A 310 -0.38 -9.51 9.84
C PHE A 310 -0.86 -9.15 8.42
N PHE A 311 -0.02 -9.41 7.40
CA PHE A 311 -0.38 -9.09 6.01
C PHE A 311 -1.56 -9.92 5.50
N LYS A 312 -1.69 -11.19 5.89
CA LYS A 312 -2.84 -12.03 5.53
C LYS A 312 -4.13 -11.57 6.21
N THR A 313 -4.08 -11.21 7.50
CA THR A 313 -5.22 -10.62 8.19
C THR A 313 -5.62 -9.30 7.53
N ALA A 314 -4.67 -8.39 7.31
CA ALA A 314 -4.88 -7.14 6.58
C ALA A 314 -5.53 -7.37 5.22
N GLY A 315 -5.00 -8.31 4.42
CA GLY A 315 -5.53 -8.66 3.10
C GLY A 315 -6.96 -9.18 3.16
N LEU A 316 -7.28 -10.09 4.10
CA LEU A 316 -8.63 -10.64 4.26
C LEU A 316 -9.65 -9.55 4.59
N ILE A 317 -9.30 -8.64 5.51
CA ILE A 317 -10.22 -7.57 5.88
C ILE A 317 -10.35 -6.55 4.75
N VAL A 318 -9.27 -6.21 4.03
CA VAL A 318 -9.37 -5.33 2.84
C VAL A 318 -10.26 -5.94 1.76
N VAL A 319 -10.15 -7.26 1.51
CA VAL A 319 -11.06 -7.98 0.59
C VAL A 319 -12.51 -7.88 1.08
N MET A 320 -12.76 -8.06 2.38
CA MET A 320 -14.10 -7.89 2.95
C MET A 320 -14.66 -6.49 2.65
N PHE A 321 -13.92 -5.41 2.91
CA PHE A 321 -14.39 -4.04 2.61
C PHE A 321 -14.53 -3.77 1.12
N ALA A 322 -13.66 -4.35 0.28
CA ALA A 322 -13.80 -4.24 -1.17
C ALA A 322 -15.12 -4.84 -1.63
N LEU A 323 -15.47 -6.04 -1.14
CA LEU A 323 -16.74 -6.69 -1.43
C LEU A 323 -17.93 -5.87 -0.90
N LEU A 324 -17.85 -5.36 0.33
CA LEU A 324 -18.89 -4.48 0.89
C LEU A 324 -19.08 -3.22 0.03
N ASN A 325 -18.00 -2.58 -0.43
CA ASN A 325 -18.08 -1.40 -1.29
C ASN A 325 -18.72 -1.71 -2.66
N LEU A 326 -18.36 -2.85 -3.26
CA LEU A 326 -18.96 -3.31 -4.51
C LEU A 326 -20.46 -3.59 -4.33
N ILE A 327 -20.84 -4.28 -3.26
CA ILE A 327 -22.24 -4.54 -2.89
C ILE A 327 -22.98 -3.22 -2.70
N ASN A 328 -22.43 -2.27 -1.94
CA ASN A 328 -23.05 -0.95 -1.73
C ASN A 328 -23.22 -0.16 -3.03
N SER A 329 -22.30 -0.32 -3.99
CA SER A 329 -22.44 0.30 -5.31
C SER A 329 -23.71 -0.21 -6.02
N LEU A 330 -24.00 -1.51 -5.93
CA LEU A 330 -25.21 -2.11 -6.50
C LEU A 330 -26.49 -1.63 -5.76
N VAL A 331 -26.40 -1.35 -4.45
CA VAL A 331 -27.50 -0.75 -3.67
C VAL A 331 -27.81 0.67 -4.14
N VAL A 332 -26.78 1.48 -4.42
CA VAL A 332 -26.93 2.89 -4.88
C VAL A 332 -27.74 3.01 -6.18
N ILE A 333 -27.70 1.99 -7.05
CA ILE A 333 -28.48 1.93 -8.29
C ILE A 333 -29.83 1.18 -8.15
N GLY A 334 -30.18 0.75 -6.93
CA GLY A 334 -31.44 0.06 -6.63
C GLY A 334 -31.51 -1.40 -7.09
N LEU A 335 -30.38 -2.03 -7.43
CA LEU A 335 -30.36 -3.39 -7.97
C LEU A 335 -30.49 -4.47 -6.87
N ILE A 336 -30.08 -4.15 -5.64
CA ILE A 336 -30.20 -5.03 -4.47
C ILE A 336 -30.59 -4.22 -3.22
N GLN A 337 -31.19 -4.88 -2.23
CA GLN A 337 -31.44 -4.30 -0.92
C GLN A 337 -30.12 -4.16 -0.11
N PRO A 338 -30.02 -3.17 0.80
CA PRO A 338 -28.87 -3.03 1.68
C PRO A 338 -28.66 -4.30 2.51
N VAL A 339 -27.47 -4.91 2.40
CA VAL A 339 -27.11 -6.11 3.18
C VAL A 339 -26.83 -5.75 4.65
N LEU A 340 -26.40 -4.51 4.89
CA LEU A 340 -26.18 -3.93 6.21
C LEU A 340 -27.05 -2.67 6.28
N ASN A 341 -27.82 -2.52 7.37
CA ASN A 341 -28.61 -1.31 7.60
C ASN A 341 -27.64 -0.15 7.86
N PHE A 342 -27.61 0.82 6.97
CA PHE A 342 -26.92 2.10 7.12
C PHE A 342 -27.86 3.19 7.65
#